data_AF-A0A218ZFH8-F1
#
_entry.id   AF-A0A218ZFH8-F1
#
_cell.length_a   1.000
_cell.length_b   1.000
_cell.length_c   1.000
_cell.angle_alpha   90.00
_cell.angle_beta   90.00
_cell.angle_gamma   90.00
#
_symmetry.space_group_name_H-M   'P 1'
#
loop_
_entity.id
_entity.type
_entity.pdbx_description
1 polymer ?
#
loop_
_entity_poly.entity_id
_entity_poly.type
_entity_poly.pdbx_seq_one_letter_code
_entity_poly.pdbx_strand_id
1 'polypeptide(L)'
;MTTATLRCLRPASLYQRISPSPHIHQGQRFSPARTRRHASSTSTFDTTSRSTHPVNGPPSTRPAPLDTPTRGPDQALPSYLFSLGRSYVAFYRAGIKNIYANYRTSQPLQSLLDTKYSSSLPAAVKAGALTRTEFQLLARNWHDVKRVPMFALVLLICGEFTPLVVVALTSIVPWTCRIPKQIRADREKLETRRRISFRNLTSRLPEKKGVRGLDRTQLLHICWSLGLSSSAWDWLGGKLPGLPTGILRRKVERRVLYLGMDDGLIERYGGVKEMDVEEVRMALVERGVDILGRDEKQLRADLTAWLKSGEQVSVERRLLTR
;
A
#
# COMPACT_ATOMS: atom_id res chain seq x y z
N MET A 1 18.91 -11.29 -40.86
CA MET A 1 19.85 -10.38 -40.17
C MET A 1 19.02 -9.20 -39.70
N THR A 2 18.82 -8.87 -38.43
CA THR A 2 19.70 -8.89 -37.26
C THR A 2 18.88 -9.13 -35.99
N THR A 3 19.58 -9.70 -35.01
CA THR A 3 19.17 -10.31 -33.75
C THR A 3 18.95 -9.26 -32.65
N ALA A 4 17.95 -9.44 -31.77
CA ALA A 4 17.93 -8.82 -30.42
C ALA A 4 17.09 -9.66 -29.43
N THR A 5 17.72 -10.75 -29.01
CA THR A 5 17.66 -11.43 -27.70
C THR A 5 16.61 -10.95 -26.66
N LEU A 6 15.57 -11.77 -26.48
CA LEU A 6 14.84 -11.92 -25.22
C LEU A 6 15.28 -13.23 -24.52
N ARG A 7 16.08 -13.10 -23.46
CA ARG A 7 16.42 -14.13 -22.46
C ARG A 7 16.59 -13.34 -21.16
N CYS A 8 16.17 -13.73 -19.96
CA CYS A 8 15.99 -15.02 -19.30
C CYS A 8 15.28 -14.64 -17.95
N LEU A 9 14.48 -15.41 -17.22
CA LEU A 9 14.64 -16.76 -16.69
C LEU A 9 13.29 -17.32 -16.21
N ARG A 10 13.00 -18.57 -16.57
CA ARG A 10 12.15 -19.53 -15.81
C ARG A 10 12.89 -19.96 -14.52
N PRO A 11 12.18 -20.57 -13.56
CA PRO A 11 12.38 -22.01 -13.41
C PRO A 11 11.08 -22.81 -13.19
N ALA A 12 11.20 -24.10 -13.53
CA ALA A 12 10.20 -25.14 -13.44
C ALA A 12 10.31 -25.95 -12.13
N SER A 13 9.13 -26.30 -11.59
CA SER A 13 8.64 -27.61 -11.15
C SER A 13 9.54 -28.73 -10.55
N LEU A 14 8.91 -29.44 -9.60
CA LEU A 14 8.95 -30.88 -9.26
C LEU A 14 9.59 -31.31 -7.91
N TYR A 15 8.69 -31.87 -7.09
CA TYR A 15 8.78 -32.97 -6.10
C TYR A 15 10.02 -33.12 -5.19
N GLN A 16 9.79 -33.22 -3.87
CA GLN A 16 9.57 -34.51 -3.20
C GLN A 16 9.13 -34.34 -1.74
N ARG A 17 8.38 -35.35 -1.31
CA ARG A 17 7.64 -35.57 -0.07
C ARG A 17 8.59 -36.19 0.97
N ILE A 18 8.69 -35.62 2.19
CA ILE A 18 9.16 -36.36 3.38
C ILE A 18 8.27 -35.97 4.58
N SER A 19 7.79 -37.00 5.25
CA SER A 19 6.85 -37.03 6.38
C SER A 19 7.47 -36.63 7.74
N PRO A 20 6.66 -36.40 8.78
CA PRO A 20 7.03 -35.69 10.01
C PRO A 20 7.28 -36.62 11.21
N SER A 21 7.93 -36.11 12.26
CA SER A 21 7.77 -36.52 13.69
C SER A 21 8.80 -35.82 14.61
N PRO A 22 8.65 -35.84 15.96
CA PRO A 22 7.61 -35.16 16.74
C PRO A 22 8.24 -34.41 17.95
N HIS A 23 7.43 -34.10 18.97
CA HIS A 23 7.78 -33.59 20.33
C HIS A 23 7.78 -32.07 20.52
N ILE A 24 7.19 -31.47 21.56
CA ILE A 24 6.57 -31.95 22.81
C ILE A 24 5.51 -30.91 23.24
N HIS A 25 4.39 -31.40 23.77
CA HIS A 25 3.36 -30.63 24.46
C HIS A 25 3.89 -30.09 25.79
N GLN A 26 3.71 -28.79 26.05
CA GLN A 26 3.50 -28.30 27.41
C GLN A 26 2.27 -27.38 27.42
N GLY A 27 1.22 -27.88 28.08
CA GLY A 27 -0.01 -27.16 28.29
C GLY A 27 0.15 -26.09 29.35
N GLN A 28 -0.24 -24.86 29.01
CA GLN A 28 -0.64 -23.87 30.00
C GLN A 28 -2.11 -23.53 29.79
N ARG A 29 -2.89 -23.85 30.82
CA ARG A 29 -4.30 -23.48 30.97
C ARG A 29 -4.40 -21.97 31.12
N PHE A 30 -5.03 -21.30 30.17
CA PHE A 30 -5.48 -19.91 30.33
C PHE A 30 -7.00 -19.90 30.50
N SER A 31 -7.44 -19.40 31.65
CA SER A 31 -8.85 -19.12 31.96
C SER A 31 -9.35 -17.92 31.14
N PRO A 32 -10.62 -17.88 30.70
CA PRO A 32 -11.11 -16.88 29.77
C PRO A 32 -11.38 -15.55 30.47
N ALA A 33 -10.64 -14.51 30.09
CA ALA A 33 -10.96 -13.14 30.45
C ALA A 33 -12.19 -12.65 29.66
N ARG A 34 -13.21 -12.28 30.42
CA ARG A 34 -14.50 -11.66 30.07
C ARG A 34 -14.37 -10.63 28.92
N THR A 35 -14.91 -10.97 27.76
CA THR A 35 -14.98 -10.11 26.57
C THR A 35 -15.85 -8.87 26.83
N ARG A 36 -15.20 -7.71 27.04
CA ARG A 36 -15.86 -6.41 26.87
C ARG A 36 -16.16 -6.22 25.38
N ARG A 37 -17.45 -6.21 25.02
CA ARG A 37 -17.91 -5.86 23.68
C ARG A 37 -17.54 -4.40 23.41
N HIS A 38 -16.54 -4.18 22.57
CA HIS A 38 -16.30 -2.86 21.99
C HIS A 38 -17.32 -2.66 20.87
N ALA A 39 -18.28 -1.78 21.11
CA ALA A 39 -19.15 -1.24 20.07
C ALA A 39 -18.27 -0.66 18.97
N SER A 40 -18.41 -1.17 17.75
CA SER A 40 -17.76 -0.60 16.58
C SER A 40 -18.42 0.73 16.28
N SER A 41 -17.76 1.83 16.63
CA SER A 41 -18.10 3.16 16.12
C SER A 41 -17.84 3.15 14.62
N THR A 42 -18.91 2.96 13.85
CA THR A 42 -18.96 3.19 12.41
C THR A 42 -18.62 4.66 12.18
N SER A 43 -17.42 4.94 11.70
CA SER A 43 -17.12 6.23 11.08
C SER A 43 -17.95 6.28 9.81
N THR A 44 -18.99 7.10 9.81
CA THR A 44 -19.65 7.60 8.62
C THR A 44 -18.58 8.25 7.76
N PHE A 45 -18.16 7.56 6.70
CA PHE A 45 -17.39 8.19 5.63
C PHE A 45 -18.37 9.10 4.89
N ASP A 46 -18.36 10.39 5.21
CA ASP A 46 -19.11 11.39 4.47
C ASP A 46 -18.73 11.29 2.99
N THR A 47 -19.70 10.84 2.21
CA THR A 47 -19.72 10.97 0.78
C THR A 47 -20.04 12.44 0.51
N THR A 48 -19.07 13.15 -0.06
CA THR A 48 -19.17 14.31 -0.99
C THR A 48 -18.05 15.33 -0.71
N SER A 49 -16.82 14.97 -1.06
CA SER A 49 -15.88 15.95 -1.60
C SER A 49 -15.26 15.30 -2.83
N ARG A 50 -15.86 15.58 -3.99
CA ARG A 50 -15.19 15.37 -5.27
C ARG A 50 -14.12 16.45 -5.37
N SER A 51 -13.07 16.32 -4.54
CA SER A 51 -11.99 17.28 -4.48
C SER A 51 -11.26 17.27 -5.82
N THR A 52 -11.57 18.27 -6.63
CA THR A 52 -10.93 18.54 -7.93
C THR A 52 -9.60 19.25 -7.75
N HIS A 53 -9.14 19.45 -6.51
CA HIS A 53 -7.90 20.16 -6.25
C HIS A 53 -6.71 19.36 -6.80
N PRO A 54 -5.76 20.00 -7.50
CA PRO A 54 -4.61 19.33 -8.13
C PRO A 54 -3.65 18.63 -7.14
N VAL A 55 -3.86 18.83 -5.83
CA VAL A 55 -3.14 18.13 -4.76
C VAL A 55 -3.69 16.74 -4.51
N ASN A 56 -4.98 16.49 -4.72
CA ASN A 56 -5.59 15.24 -4.29
C ASN A 56 -5.51 14.17 -5.38
N GLY A 57 -5.08 12.96 -5.01
CA GLY A 57 -5.14 11.82 -5.92
C GLY A 57 -6.60 11.54 -6.35
N PRO A 58 -6.83 11.04 -7.59
CA PRO A 58 -8.19 10.82 -8.07
C PRO A 58 -8.94 9.85 -7.16
N PRO A 59 -10.19 10.13 -6.77
CA PRO A 59 -10.96 9.25 -5.88
C PRO A 59 -11.20 7.86 -6.50
N SER A 60 -11.22 7.76 -7.83
CA SER A 60 -11.31 6.48 -8.56
C SER A 60 -10.10 5.57 -8.34
N THR A 61 -8.97 6.06 -7.83
CA THR A 61 -7.81 5.22 -7.46
C THR A 61 -7.95 4.58 -6.07
N ARG A 62 -8.99 4.96 -5.32
CA ARG A 62 -9.31 4.41 -4.00
C ARG A 62 -10.42 3.36 -4.14
N PRO A 63 -10.52 2.40 -3.20
CA PRO A 63 -11.66 1.48 -3.18
C PRO A 63 -12.97 2.25 -2.98
N ALA A 64 -14.01 1.81 -3.68
CA ALA A 64 -15.36 2.37 -3.53
C ALA A 64 -15.87 2.16 -2.10
N PRO A 65 -16.78 3.00 -1.58
CA PRO A 65 -17.43 2.72 -0.31
C PRO A 65 -18.13 1.36 -0.38
N LEU A 66 -17.92 0.54 0.65
CA LEU A 66 -18.57 -0.75 0.81
C LEU A 66 -19.65 -0.61 1.89
N ASP A 67 -20.88 -0.39 1.45
CA ASP A 67 -22.05 -0.28 2.32
C ASP A 67 -22.59 -1.68 2.59
N THR A 68 -22.19 -2.27 3.72
CA THR A 68 -22.73 -3.57 4.15
C THR A 68 -24.05 -3.35 4.90
N PRO A 69 -25.15 -4.02 4.50
CA PRO A 69 -26.41 -3.91 5.22
C PRO A 69 -26.24 -4.46 6.65
N THR A 70 -26.94 -3.85 7.61
CA THR A 70 -27.06 -4.41 8.96
C THR A 70 -28.29 -5.31 9.00
N ARG A 71 -28.14 -6.52 9.53
CA ARG A 71 -29.27 -7.46 9.63
C ARG A 71 -30.33 -6.90 10.58
N GLY A 72 -31.55 -6.71 10.08
CA GLY A 72 -32.69 -6.33 10.91
C GLY A 72 -33.09 -7.45 11.88
N PRO A 73 -33.71 -7.15 13.03
CA PRO A 73 -34.10 -8.14 14.02
C PRO A 73 -34.99 -9.25 13.44
N ASP A 74 -35.91 -8.90 12.53
CA ASP A 74 -36.88 -9.82 11.93
C ASP A 74 -36.47 -10.30 10.52
N GLN A 75 -35.27 -9.95 10.04
CA GLN A 75 -34.84 -10.29 8.69
C GLN A 75 -34.39 -11.76 8.62
N ALA A 76 -35.03 -12.51 7.73
CA ALA A 76 -34.64 -13.87 7.39
C ALA A 76 -33.19 -13.93 6.87
N LEU A 77 -32.43 -14.94 7.31
CA LEU A 77 -31.01 -15.08 6.98
C LEU A 77 -30.73 -15.13 5.46
N PRO A 78 -31.51 -15.83 4.62
CA PRO A 78 -31.24 -15.86 3.17
C PRO A 78 -31.39 -14.50 2.50
N SER A 79 -32.42 -13.73 2.88
CA SER A 79 -32.65 -12.37 2.38
C SER A 79 -31.49 -11.44 2.76
N TYR A 80 -31.03 -11.52 4.01
CA TYR A 80 -29.86 -10.79 4.48
C TYR A 80 -28.61 -11.16 3.68
N LEU A 81 -28.31 -12.46 3.52
CA LEU A 81 -27.15 -12.92 2.76
C LEU A 81 -27.18 -12.48 1.29
N PHE A 82 -28.36 -12.48 0.66
CA PHE A 82 -28.52 -11.96 -0.70
C PHE A 82 -28.23 -10.46 -0.79
N SER A 83 -28.77 -9.65 0.13
CA SER A 83 -28.51 -8.20 0.18
C SER A 83 -27.03 -7.89 0.43
N LEU A 84 -26.38 -8.67 1.30
CA LEU A 84 -24.95 -8.59 1.58
C LEU A 84 -24.13 -8.95 0.33
N GLY A 85 -24.46 -10.06 -0.32
CA GLY A 85 -23.83 -10.50 -1.56
C GLY A 85 -23.92 -9.46 -2.68
N ARG A 86 -25.11 -8.89 -2.89
CA ARG A 86 -25.34 -7.79 -3.86
C ARG A 86 -24.43 -6.60 -3.59
N SER A 87 -24.24 -6.23 -2.33
CA SER A 87 -23.39 -5.11 -1.93
C SER A 87 -21.91 -5.36 -2.28
N TYR A 88 -21.41 -6.58 -2.03
CA TYR A 88 -20.05 -6.97 -2.44
C TYR A 88 -19.87 -7.03 -3.96
N VAL A 89 -20.84 -7.57 -4.69
CA VAL A 89 -20.80 -7.61 -6.16
C VAL A 89 -20.77 -6.19 -6.73
N ALA A 90 -21.59 -5.28 -6.21
CA ALA A 90 -21.58 -3.87 -6.61
C ALA A 90 -20.22 -3.21 -6.34
N PHE A 91 -19.64 -3.44 -5.15
CA PHE A 91 -18.31 -2.95 -4.79
C PHE A 91 -17.22 -3.44 -5.75
N TYR A 92 -17.12 -4.74 -6.02
CA TYR A 92 -16.10 -5.27 -6.93
C TYR A 92 -16.31 -4.80 -8.37
N ARG A 93 -17.57 -4.71 -8.82
CA ARG A 93 -17.88 -4.17 -10.15
C ARG A 93 -17.44 -2.72 -10.28
N ALA A 94 -17.65 -1.90 -9.24
CA ALA A 94 -17.17 -0.53 -9.19
C ALA A 94 -15.63 -0.47 -9.21
N GLY A 95 -14.96 -1.29 -8.39
CA GLY A 95 -13.51 -1.37 -8.34
C GLY A 95 -12.88 -1.74 -9.70
N ILE A 96 -13.43 -2.71 -10.41
CA ILE A 96 -12.96 -3.11 -11.75
C ILE A 96 -13.18 -2.00 -12.79
N LYS A 97 -14.35 -1.36 -12.78
CA LYS A 97 -14.63 -0.20 -13.66
C LYS A 97 -13.63 0.94 -13.42
N ASN A 98 -13.31 1.20 -12.15
CA ASN A 98 -12.35 2.23 -11.77
C ASN A 98 -10.94 1.91 -12.30
N ILE A 99 -10.49 0.66 -12.26
CA ILE A 99 -9.18 0.27 -12.84
C ILE A 99 -9.15 0.60 -14.32
N TYR A 100 -10.18 0.21 -15.07
CA TYR A 100 -10.25 0.48 -16.51
C TYR A 100 -10.29 1.99 -16.81
N ALA A 101 -11.09 2.76 -16.06
CA ALA A 101 -11.16 4.20 -16.21
C ALA A 101 -9.83 4.89 -15.90
N ASN A 102 -9.15 4.48 -14.82
CA ASN A 102 -7.82 4.99 -14.44
C ASN A 102 -6.78 4.63 -15.49
N TYR A 103 -6.81 3.40 -16.02
CA TYR A 103 -5.92 2.97 -17.10
C TYR A 103 -6.09 3.84 -18.33
N ARG A 104 -7.33 4.06 -18.78
CA ARG A 104 -7.63 4.93 -19.94
C ARG A 104 -7.18 6.38 -19.70
N THR A 105 -7.45 6.92 -18.52
CA THR A 105 -7.08 8.31 -18.17
C THR A 105 -5.57 8.47 -18.05
N SER A 106 -4.84 7.41 -17.67
CA SER A 106 -3.38 7.43 -17.58
C SER A 106 -2.66 7.35 -18.94
N GLN A 107 -3.31 6.87 -20.00
CA GLN A 107 -2.69 6.74 -21.33
C GLN A 107 -2.14 8.05 -21.90
N PRO A 108 -2.89 9.16 -21.96
CA PRO A 108 -2.35 10.43 -22.48
C PRO A 108 -1.16 10.94 -21.65
N LEU A 109 -1.19 10.74 -20.32
CA LEU A 109 -0.07 11.11 -19.44
C LEU A 109 1.16 10.23 -19.72
N GLN A 110 0.96 8.92 -19.93
CA GLN A 110 2.04 8.01 -20.30
C GLN A 110 2.64 8.38 -21.66
N SER A 111 1.81 8.69 -22.65
CA SER A 111 2.26 9.17 -23.96
C SER A 111 3.05 10.48 -23.86
N LEU A 112 2.63 11.41 -23.03
CA LEU A 112 3.37 12.65 -22.73
C LEU A 112 4.74 12.35 -22.10
N LEU A 113 4.80 11.41 -21.15
CA LEU A 113 6.07 10.99 -20.54
C LEU A 113 7.02 10.36 -21.56
N ASP A 114 6.52 9.47 -22.40
CA ASP A 114 7.32 8.74 -23.37
C ASP A 114 7.87 9.68 -24.46
N THR A 115 7.05 10.62 -24.93
CA THR A 115 7.41 11.55 -26.02
C THR A 115 8.26 12.73 -25.57
N LYS A 116 7.90 13.39 -24.46
CA LYS A 116 8.55 14.65 -24.03
C LYS A 116 9.62 14.46 -22.96
N TYR A 117 9.58 13.35 -22.21
CA TYR A 117 10.43 13.15 -21.03
C TYR A 117 11.16 11.80 -21.03
N SER A 118 11.23 11.10 -22.17
CA SER A 118 11.92 9.81 -22.30
C SER A 118 11.51 8.78 -21.23
N SER A 119 10.21 8.72 -20.95
CA SER A 119 9.60 7.88 -19.90
C SER A 119 10.10 8.18 -18.48
N SER A 120 10.70 9.34 -18.25
CA SER A 120 11.26 9.76 -16.96
C SER A 120 10.25 10.57 -16.15
N LEU A 121 9.60 9.92 -15.19
CA LEU A 121 8.69 10.57 -14.25
C LEU A 121 9.37 11.71 -13.45
N PRO A 122 10.61 11.56 -12.93
CA PRO A 122 11.30 12.66 -12.25
C PRO A 122 11.54 13.88 -13.14
N ALA A 123 11.85 13.69 -14.42
CA ALA A 123 12.06 14.79 -15.35
C ALA A 123 10.77 15.59 -15.57
N ALA A 124 9.65 14.89 -15.74
CA ALA A 124 8.34 15.52 -15.91
C ALA A 124 7.88 16.30 -14.66
N VAL A 125 8.07 15.73 -13.46
CA VAL A 125 7.74 16.41 -12.19
C VAL A 125 8.62 17.65 -11.99
N LYS A 126 9.93 17.53 -12.26
CA LYS A 126 10.88 18.66 -12.18
C LYS A 126 10.50 19.77 -13.16
N ALA A 127 10.07 19.42 -14.37
CA ALA A 127 9.61 20.36 -15.39
C ALA A 127 8.24 20.97 -15.11
N GLY A 128 7.54 20.54 -14.05
CA GLY A 128 6.19 21.04 -13.75
C GLY A 128 5.10 20.54 -14.71
N ALA A 129 5.38 19.46 -15.44
CA ALA A 129 4.47 18.90 -16.43
C ALA A 129 3.36 18.03 -15.84
N LEU A 130 3.42 17.74 -14.53
CA LEU A 130 2.47 16.90 -13.82
C LEU A 130 2.03 17.59 -12.53
N THR A 131 0.72 17.56 -12.29
CA THR A 131 0.11 17.83 -10.99
C THR A 131 0.29 16.66 -10.02
N ARG A 132 0.03 16.87 -8.72
CA ARG A 132 0.02 15.75 -7.77
C ARG A 132 -1.06 14.72 -8.11
N THR A 133 -2.24 15.18 -8.52
CA THR A 133 -3.34 14.31 -8.97
C THR A 133 -2.90 13.35 -10.08
N GLU A 134 -2.25 13.86 -11.12
CA GLU A 134 -1.78 13.07 -12.27
C GLU A 134 -0.62 12.13 -11.88
N PHE A 135 0.30 12.62 -11.06
CA PHE A 135 1.38 11.81 -10.50
C PHE A 135 0.84 10.60 -9.71
N GLN A 136 -0.13 10.85 -8.83
CA GLN A 136 -0.79 9.81 -8.03
C GLN A 136 -1.60 8.86 -8.92
N LEU A 137 -2.29 9.35 -9.95
CA LEU A 137 -2.97 8.50 -10.92
C LEU A 137 -2.00 7.50 -11.57
N LEU A 138 -0.86 7.97 -12.09
CA LEU A 138 0.13 7.12 -12.74
C LEU A 138 0.71 6.08 -11.76
N ALA A 139 1.12 6.52 -10.57
CA ALA A 139 1.71 5.64 -9.56
C ALA A 139 0.75 4.52 -9.10
N ARG A 140 -0.51 4.88 -8.84
CA ARG A 140 -1.55 3.97 -8.34
C ARG A 140 -2.08 3.06 -9.45
N ASN A 141 -2.33 3.59 -10.65
CA ASN A 141 -2.78 2.80 -11.79
C ASN A 141 -1.76 1.69 -12.15
N TRP A 142 -0.46 2.02 -12.16
CA TRP A 142 0.58 1.02 -12.42
C TRP A 142 0.62 -0.10 -11.38
N HIS A 143 0.29 0.21 -10.12
CA HIS A 143 0.16 -0.78 -9.06
C HIS A 143 -0.99 -1.76 -9.35
N ASP A 144 -2.14 -1.25 -9.76
CA ASP A 144 -3.36 -2.04 -10.00
C ASP A 144 -3.25 -2.87 -11.27
N VAL A 145 -2.83 -2.27 -12.40
CA VAL A 145 -2.70 -2.94 -13.70
C VAL A 145 -1.79 -4.17 -13.60
N LYS A 146 -0.70 -4.11 -12.83
CA LYS A 146 0.20 -5.25 -12.60
C LYS A 146 -0.45 -6.42 -11.86
N ARG A 147 -1.52 -6.16 -11.10
CA ARG A 147 -2.23 -7.16 -10.30
C ARG A 147 -3.48 -7.70 -10.97
N VAL A 148 -4.01 -6.98 -11.97
CA VAL A 148 -5.19 -7.41 -12.74
C VAL A 148 -5.05 -8.84 -13.29
N PRO A 149 -3.92 -9.28 -13.89
CA PRO A 149 -3.85 -10.64 -14.44
C PRO A 149 -4.02 -11.72 -13.38
N MET A 150 -3.34 -11.58 -12.23
CA MET A 150 -3.45 -12.53 -11.13
C MET A 150 -4.83 -12.46 -10.45
N PHE A 151 -5.39 -11.26 -10.32
CA PHE A 151 -6.72 -11.07 -9.77
C PHE A 151 -7.81 -11.67 -10.66
N ALA A 152 -7.71 -11.50 -11.99
CA ALA A 152 -8.60 -12.10 -12.98
C ALA A 152 -8.51 -13.62 -12.96
N LEU A 153 -7.30 -14.18 -12.81
CA LEU A 153 -7.13 -15.63 -12.66
C LEU A 153 -7.83 -16.17 -11.41
N VAL A 154 -7.72 -15.47 -10.27
CA VAL A 154 -8.44 -15.85 -9.04
C VAL A 154 -9.96 -15.78 -9.25
N LEU A 155 -10.48 -14.72 -9.89
CA LEU A 155 -11.91 -14.61 -10.21
C LEU A 155 -12.39 -15.75 -11.12
N LEU A 156 -11.58 -16.14 -12.10
CA LEU A 156 -11.91 -17.20 -13.05
C LEU A 156 -11.94 -18.58 -12.38
N ILE A 157 -10.97 -18.88 -11.52
CA ILE A 157 -10.89 -20.18 -10.82
C ILE A 157 -11.92 -20.27 -9.71
N CYS A 158 -12.07 -19.21 -8.91
CA CYS A 158 -12.93 -19.21 -7.73
C CYS A 158 -14.39 -18.89 -8.05
N GLY A 159 -14.69 -18.35 -9.24
CA GLY A 159 -16.04 -18.05 -9.70
C GLY A 159 -16.85 -17.29 -8.64
N GLU A 160 -17.95 -17.88 -8.19
CA GLU A 160 -18.84 -17.33 -7.17
C GLU A 160 -18.26 -17.33 -5.75
N PHE A 161 -17.24 -18.15 -5.46
CA PHE A 161 -16.56 -18.19 -4.15
C PHE A 161 -15.49 -17.11 -4.00
N THR A 162 -15.28 -16.25 -5.01
CA THR A 162 -14.25 -15.22 -4.99
C THR A 162 -14.30 -14.26 -3.79
N PRO A 163 -15.47 -13.82 -3.29
CA PRO A 163 -15.52 -12.99 -2.09
C PRO A 163 -14.87 -13.64 -0.85
N LEU A 164 -14.92 -14.97 -0.73
CA LEU A 164 -14.30 -15.70 0.37
C LEU A 164 -12.77 -15.79 0.20
N VAL A 165 -12.30 -16.03 -1.03
CA VAL A 165 -10.88 -16.18 -1.36
C VAL A 165 -10.13 -14.85 -1.31
N VAL A 166 -10.77 -13.76 -1.75
CA VAL A 166 -10.18 -12.43 -1.75
C VAL A 166 -9.91 -11.91 -0.34
N VAL A 167 -10.68 -12.33 0.67
CA VAL A 167 -10.42 -11.99 2.08
C VAL A 167 -9.04 -12.50 2.52
N ALA A 168 -8.61 -13.66 2.03
CA ALA A 168 -7.33 -14.29 2.40
C ALA A 168 -6.11 -13.74 1.62
N LEU A 169 -6.29 -13.09 0.47
CA LEU A 169 -5.20 -12.79 -0.47
C LEU A 169 -5.00 -11.29 -0.78
N THR A 170 -4.71 -10.46 0.23
CA THR A 170 -4.52 -8.99 0.04
C THR A 170 -3.41 -8.58 -0.92
N SER A 171 -2.42 -9.47 -1.16
CA SER A 171 -1.27 -9.18 -2.03
C SER A 171 -1.61 -9.11 -3.52
N ILE A 172 -2.65 -9.85 -3.94
CA ILE A 172 -3.07 -10.01 -5.33
C ILE A 172 -4.16 -9.00 -5.71
N VAL A 173 -4.84 -8.44 -4.71
CA VAL A 173 -6.03 -7.58 -4.91
C VAL A 173 -5.60 -6.15 -5.26
N PRO A 174 -6.09 -5.59 -6.40
CA PRO A 174 -5.91 -4.18 -6.75
C PRO A 174 -6.46 -3.26 -5.64
N TRP A 175 -5.88 -2.07 -5.49
CA TRP A 175 -6.28 -1.10 -4.46
C TRP A 175 -7.76 -0.72 -4.56
N THR A 176 -8.28 -0.54 -5.77
CA THR A 176 -9.71 -0.24 -5.99
C THR A 176 -10.67 -1.34 -5.52
N CYS A 177 -10.17 -2.56 -5.32
CA CYS A 177 -10.94 -3.74 -4.91
C CYS A 177 -10.66 -4.16 -3.46
N ARG A 178 -9.90 -3.38 -2.68
CA ARG A 178 -9.57 -3.72 -1.28
C ARG A 178 -10.70 -3.38 -0.33
N ILE A 179 -11.12 -4.37 0.46
CA ILE A 179 -12.19 -4.20 1.45
C ILE A 179 -11.69 -3.32 2.62
N PRO A 180 -12.52 -2.41 3.19
CA PRO A 180 -12.10 -1.55 4.31
C PRO A 180 -11.49 -2.29 5.51
N LYS A 181 -12.02 -3.46 5.87
CA LYS A 181 -11.45 -4.32 6.92
C LYS A 181 -10.01 -4.78 6.59
N GLN A 182 -9.74 -5.10 5.32
CA GLN A 182 -8.40 -5.49 4.87
C GLN A 182 -7.42 -4.32 4.95
N ILE A 183 -7.85 -3.12 4.55
CA ILE A 183 -7.02 -1.90 4.63
C ILE A 183 -6.62 -1.61 6.08
N ARG A 184 -7.57 -1.72 7.01
CA ARG A 184 -7.29 -1.54 8.45
C ARG A 184 -6.30 -2.59 8.97
N ALA A 185 -6.55 -3.88 8.70
CA ALA A 185 -5.65 -4.95 9.11
C ALA A 185 -4.23 -4.81 8.49
N ASP A 186 -4.13 -4.41 7.22
CA ASP A 186 -2.85 -4.14 6.56
C ASP A 186 -2.11 -2.96 7.25
N ARG A 187 -2.82 -1.89 7.61
CA ARG A 187 -2.26 -0.73 8.33
C ARG A 187 -1.79 -1.12 9.74
N GLU A 188 -2.60 -1.84 10.52
CA GLU A 188 -2.25 -2.35 11.86
C GLU A 188 -1.00 -3.23 11.83
N LYS A 189 -0.94 -4.15 10.86
CA LYS A 189 0.20 -5.03 10.65
C LYS A 189 1.46 -4.24 10.29
N LEU A 190 1.33 -3.20 9.47
CA LEU A 190 2.44 -2.35 9.07
C LEU A 190 2.98 -1.50 10.23
N GLU A 191 2.11 -0.87 11.03
CA GLU A 191 2.51 -0.12 12.23
C GLU A 191 3.19 -1.02 13.27
N THR A 192 2.68 -2.24 13.45
CA THR A 192 3.30 -3.24 14.33
C THR A 192 4.72 -3.59 13.89
N ARG A 193 4.91 -3.85 12.59
CA ARG A 193 6.24 -4.13 12.02
C ARG A 193 7.19 -2.97 12.21
N ARG A 194 6.71 -1.77 11.92
CA ARG A 194 7.47 -0.54 12.09
C ARG A 194 7.93 -0.38 13.53
N ARG A 195 7.03 -0.55 14.51
CA ARG A 195 7.36 -0.50 15.93
C ARG A 195 8.46 -1.50 16.31
N ILE A 196 8.35 -2.75 15.84
CA ILE A 196 9.38 -3.77 16.09
C ILE A 196 10.70 -3.37 15.40
N SER A 197 10.62 -2.83 14.18
CA SER A 197 11.78 -2.38 13.39
C SER A 197 12.57 -1.28 14.09
N PHE A 198 11.87 -0.29 14.66
CA PHE A 198 12.49 0.81 15.41
C PHE A 198 13.07 0.35 16.73
N ARG A 199 12.38 -0.54 17.46
CA ARG A 199 12.92 -1.11 18.70
C ARG A 199 14.25 -1.86 18.47
N ASN A 200 14.38 -2.51 17.32
CA ASN A 200 15.56 -3.31 16.97
C ASN A 200 16.61 -2.52 16.17
N LEU A 201 16.38 -1.24 15.89
CA LEU A 201 17.30 -0.42 15.11
C LEU A 201 18.48 0.01 15.99
N THR A 202 19.61 -0.67 15.83
CA THR A 202 20.85 -0.38 16.57
C THR A 202 21.91 0.34 15.71
N SER A 203 21.62 0.60 14.43
CA SER A 203 22.58 1.23 13.53
C SER A 203 22.73 2.72 13.80
N ARG A 204 23.96 3.21 13.60
CA ARG A 204 24.25 4.65 13.62
C ARG A 204 23.52 5.33 12.47
N LEU A 205 23.23 6.62 12.62
CA LEU A 205 22.63 7.40 11.55
C LEU A 205 23.63 7.57 10.39
N PRO A 206 23.15 7.59 9.14
CA PRO A 206 24.03 7.75 7.99
C PRO A 206 24.63 9.17 8.00
N GLU A 207 25.96 9.25 7.93
CA GLU A 207 26.69 10.51 7.77
C GLU A 207 26.58 11.05 6.34
N LYS A 208 26.58 10.15 5.35
CA LYS A 208 26.51 10.49 3.93
C LYS A 208 25.06 10.58 3.46
N LYS A 209 24.75 11.65 2.71
CA LYS A 209 23.45 11.81 2.04
C LYS A 209 23.27 10.75 0.96
N GLY A 210 22.02 10.33 0.76
CA GLY A 210 21.62 9.44 -0.32
C GLY A 210 21.60 7.96 0.04
N VAL A 211 20.71 7.23 -0.62
CA VAL A 211 20.48 5.80 -0.38
C VAL A 211 21.75 4.94 -0.55
N ARG A 212 22.71 5.34 -1.38
CA ARG A 212 23.98 4.60 -1.57
C ARG A 212 24.85 4.54 -0.31
N GLY A 213 24.73 5.54 0.57
CA GLY A 213 25.43 5.58 1.85
C GLY A 213 24.82 4.68 2.93
N LEU A 214 23.66 4.07 2.68
CA LEU A 214 22.99 3.25 3.67
C LEU A 214 23.61 1.86 3.80
N ASP A 215 23.77 1.43 5.05
CA ASP A 215 24.18 0.07 5.41
C ASP A 215 23.02 -0.92 5.19
N ARG A 216 23.30 -2.23 5.37
CA ARG A 216 22.27 -3.26 5.17
C ARG A 216 21.17 -3.20 6.22
N THR A 217 21.48 -2.88 7.48
CA THR A 217 20.51 -2.89 8.58
C THR A 217 19.52 -1.73 8.46
N GLN A 218 19.99 -0.53 8.08
CA GLN A 218 19.19 0.63 7.70
C GLN A 218 18.31 0.31 6.49
N LEU A 219 18.86 -0.30 5.43
CA LEU A 219 18.07 -0.69 4.26
C LEU A 219 16.95 -1.67 4.61
N LEU A 220 17.24 -2.68 5.44
CA LEU A 220 16.25 -3.63 5.96
C LEU A 220 15.20 -2.91 6.79
N HIS A 221 15.61 -2.05 7.72
CA HIS A 221 14.71 -1.27 8.55
C HIS A 221 13.75 -0.42 7.71
N ILE A 222 14.26 0.33 6.73
CA ILE A 222 13.41 1.16 5.85
C ILE A 222 12.47 0.28 5.03
N CYS A 223 12.96 -0.83 4.47
CA CYS A 223 12.10 -1.73 3.71
C CYS A 223 10.98 -2.33 4.56
N TRP A 224 11.28 -2.69 5.80
CA TRP A 224 10.31 -3.34 6.68
C TRP A 224 9.30 -2.36 7.28
N SER A 225 9.76 -1.19 7.75
CA SER A 225 8.93 -0.12 8.29
C SER A 225 7.93 0.48 7.28
N LEU A 226 8.31 0.48 6.00
CA LEU A 226 7.48 0.96 4.89
C LEU A 226 6.73 -0.16 4.15
N GLY A 227 6.93 -1.43 4.54
CA GLY A 227 6.25 -2.56 3.92
C GLY A 227 6.65 -2.80 2.45
N LEU A 228 7.90 -2.49 2.08
CA LEU A 228 8.41 -2.65 0.71
C LEU A 228 8.75 -4.11 0.36
N SER A 229 8.91 -4.98 1.36
CA SER A 229 9.14 -6.43 1.20
C SER A 229 7.93 -7.25 1.63
N SER A 230 7.67 -8.35 0.93
CA SER A 230 6.70 -9.33 1.40
C SER A 230 7.28 -10.14 2.55
N SER A 231 6.41 -10.59 3.45
CA SER A 231 6.79 -11.32 4.67
C SER A 231 7.30 -12.72 4.40
N ALA A 232 7.01 -13.25 3.22
CA ALA A 232 7.57 -14.51 2.76
C ALA A 232 9.12 -14.43 2.71
N TRP A 233 9.68 -13.26 2.40
CA TRP A 233 11.13 -13.05 2.44
C TRP A 233 11.71 -13.06 3.85
N ASP A 234 10.89 -12.73 4.85
CA ASP A 234 11.30 -12.79 6.25
C ASP A 234 11.42 -14.26 6.70
N TRP A 235 10.58 -15.14 6.12
CA TRP A 235 10.61 -16.59 6.40
C TRP A 235 11.67 -17.36 5.58
N LEU A 236 11.92 -16.97 4.33
CA LEU A 236 12.92 -17.63 3.45
C LEU A 236 14.39 -17.34 3.85
N GLY A 237 14.64 -16.39 4.75
CA GLY A 237 15.92 -15.67 4.85
C GLY A 237 17.09 -16.36 5.57
N GLY A 238 16.96 -17.56 6.15
CA GLY A 238 18.08 -18.25 6.82
C GLY A 238 18.93 -17.32 7.73
N LYS A 239 20.26 -17.31 7.56
CA LYS A 239 21.21 -16.48 8.34
C LYS A 239 21.15 -14.96 8.03
N LEU A 240 20.42 -14.53 7.01
CA LEU A 240 20.31 -13.13 6.58
C LEU A 240 18.83 -12.81 6.30
N PRO A 241 18.04 -12.38 7.30
CA PRO A 241 16.62 -12.14 7.10
C PRO A 241 16.39 -11.12 5.98
N GLY A 242 15.51 -11.44 5.04
CA GLY A 242 15.03 -10.54 4.00
C GLY A 242 15.76 -10.60 2.65
N LEU A 243 15.53 -9.58 1.82
CA LEU A 243 15.97 -9.53 0.42
C LEU A 243 17.52 -9.33 0.29
N PRO A 244 18.11 -9.72 -0.85
CA PRO A 244 19.47 -9.34 -1.22
C PRO A 244 19.68 -7.82 -1.19
N THR A 245 20.87 -7.37 -0.76
CA THR A 245 21.18 -5.94 -0.52
C THR A 245 20.92 -5.06 -1.74
N GLY A 246 21.26 -5.53 -2.95
CA GLY A 246 21.01 -4.77 -4.19
C GLY A 246 19.51 -4.54 -4.45
N ILE A 247 18.66 -5.52 -4.12
CA ILE A 247 17.20 -5.40 -4.27
C ILE A 247 16.64 -4.46 -3.21
N LEU A 248 17.08 -4.56 -1.96
CA LEU A 248 16.72 -3.63 -0.89
C LEU A 248 17.05 -2.20 -1.29
N ARG A 249 18.31 -1.96 -1.70
CA ARG A 249 18.78 -0.63 -2.11
C ARG A 249 17.93 -0.07 -3.23
N ARG A 250 17.68 -0.86 -4.28
CA ARG A 250 16.84 -0.42 -5.41
C ARG A 250 15.39 -0.11 -5.00
N LYS A 251 14.82 -0.85 -4.05
CA LYS A 251 13.48 -0.56 -3.52
C LYS A 251 13.45 0.73 -2.72
N VAL A 252 14.43 0.94 -1.85
CA VAL A 252 14.57 2.16 -1.05
C VAL A 252 14.81 3.37 -1.96
N GLU A 253 15.70 3.28 -2.95
CA GLU A 253 15.96 4.33 -3.94
C GLU A 253 14.68 4.77 -4.65
N ARG A 254 13.88 3.82 -5.15
CA ARG A 254 12.60 4.14 -5.80
C ARG A 254 11.62 4.80 -4.83
N ARG A 255 11.56 4.35 -3.58
CA ARG A 255 10.65 4.93 -2.58
C ARG A 255 11.09 6.34 -2.19
N VAL A 256 12.38 6.57 -1.95
CA VAL A 256 12.93 7.89 -1.64
C VAL A 256 12.68 8.86 -2.79
N LEU A 257 12.92 8.43 -4.03
CA LEU A 257 12.63 9.22 -5.22
C LEU A 257 11.14 9.56 -5.33
N TYR A 258 10.25 8.59 -5.10
CA TYR A 258 8.81 8.81 -5.07
C TYR A 258 8.40 9.83 -3.99
N LEU A 259 8.92 9.69 -2.77
CA LEU A 259 8.61 10.61 -1.66
C LEU A 259 9.10 12.03 -1.93
N GLY A 260 10.28 12.19 -2.52
CA GLY A 260 10.79 13.51 -2.90
C GLY A 260 9.92 14.20 -3.95
N MET A 261 9.42 13.45 -4.95
CA MET A 261 8.46 13.98 -5.92
C MET A 261 7.12 14.33 -5.27
N ASP A 262 6.59 13.46 -4.42
CA ASP A 262 5.30 13.69 -3.74
C ASP A 262 5.37 14.88 -2.76
N ASP A 263 6.45 14.99 -1.96
CA ASP A 263 6.69 16.12 -1.04
C ASP A 263 6.65 17.46 -1.83
N GLY A 264 7.42 17.57 -2.92
CA GLY A 264 7.46 18.80 -3.73
C GLY A 264 6.15 19.10 -4.47
N LEU A 265 5.39 18.07 -4.87
CA LEU A 265 4.08 18.25 -5.49
C LEU A 265 3.01 18.67 -4.47
N ILE A 266 3.09 18.21 -3.21
CA ILE A 266 2.21 18.70 -2.14
C ILE A 266 2.45 20.18 -1.93
N GLU A 267 3.70 20.60 -1.77
CA GLU A 267 4.06 22.01 -1.55
C GLU A 267 3.62 22.91 -2.71
N ARG A 268 3.85 22.47 -3.96
CA ARG A 268 3.51 23.24 -5.16
C ARG A 268 2.00 23.45 -5.35
N TYR A 269 1.19 22.46 -5.01
CA TYR A 269 -0.24 22.46 -5.32
C TYR A 269 -1.11 22.69 -4.07
N GLY A 270 -0.78 23.66 -3.22
CA GLY A 270 -1.66 24.10 -2.11
C GLY A 270 -1.39 23.48 -0.74
N GLY A 271 -0.43 22.56 -0.64
CA GLY A 271 0.02 22.01 0.64
C GLY A 271 -0.99 21.11 1.33
N VAL A 272 -0.70 20.80 2.60
CA VAL A 272 -1.49 19.84 3.42
C VAL A 272 -2.90 20.34 3.70
N LYS A 273 -3.15 21.66 3.69
CA LYS A 273 -4.46 22.25 3.99
C LYS A 273 -5.52 21.83 2.97
N GLU A 274 -5.16 21.83 1.69
CA GLU A 274 -6.07 21.50 0.58
C GLU A 274 -6.20 19.99 0.34
N MET A 275 -5.50 19.16 1.11
CA MET A 275 -5.58 17.71 0.99
C MET A 275 -6.82 17.14 1.69
N ASP A 276 -7.44 16.15 1.05
CA ASP A 276 -8.45 15.29 1.65
C ASP A 276 -7.84 14.49 2.80
N VAL A 277 -8.63 14.21 3.84
CA VAL A 277 -8.16 13.47 5.04
C VAL A 277 -7.58 12.10 4.67
N GLU A 278 -8.23 11.36 3.76
CA GLU A 278 -7.72 10.06 3.33
C GLU A 278 -6.41 10.18 2.51
N GLU A 279 -6.22 11.27 1.75
CA GLU A 279 -4.95 11.53 1.07
C GLU A 279 -3.84 11.84 2.07
N VAL A 280 -4.13 12.57 3.14
CA VAL A 280 -3.19 12.80 4.26
C VAL A 280 -2.83 11.46 4.92
N ARG A 281 -3.82 10.62 5.25
CA ARG A 281 -3.58 9.29 5.82
C ARG A 281 -2.68 8.42 4.94
N MET A 282 -2.94 8.38 3.63
CA MET A 282 -2.11 7.60 2.70
C MET A 282 -0.69 8.17 2.60
N ALA A 283 -0.55 9.49 2.46
CA ALA A 283 0.74 10.17 2.38
C ALA A 283 1.61 9.88 3.62
N LEU A 284 1.00 9.91 4.81
CA LEU A 284 1.63 9.55 6.08
C LEU A 284 2.07 8.08 6.09
N VAL A 285 1.20 7.14 5.71
CA VAL A 285 1.53 5.71 5.63
C VAL A 285 2.69 5.44 4.66
N GLU A 286 2.73 6.12 3.51
CA GLU A 286 3.81 5.99 2.52
C GLU A 286 5.16 6.48 3.02
N ARG A 287 5.16 7.51 3.87
CA ARG A 287 6.30 8.04 4.63
C ARG A 287 6.60 7.21 5.87
N GLY A 288 5.74 6.24 6.17
CA GLY A 288 5.86 5.34 7.30
C GLY A 288 5.37 5.92 8.61
N VAL A 289 4.54 6.96 8.68
CA VAL A 289 3.96 7.48 9.94
C VAL A 289 2.83 6.58 10.40
N ASP A 290 2.69 6.39 11.72
CA ASP A 290 1.55 5.70 12.33
C ASP A 290 0.32 6.61 12.30
N ILE A 291 -0.82 6.10 11.84
CA ILE A 291 -2.07 6.85 11.66
C ILE A 291 -3.24 6.33 12.49
N LEU A 292 -3.13 5.11 13.03
CA LEU A 292 -4.21 4.50 13.79
C LEU A 292 -4.41 5.22 15.12
N GLY A 293 -5.68 5.48 15.47
CA GLY A 293 -6.05 6.20 16.69
C GLY A 293 -5.76 7.70 16.67
N ARG A 294 -5.24 8.26 15.56
CA ARG A 294 -4.96 9.70 15.42
C ARG A 294 -6.14 10.45 14.81
N ASP A 295 -6.39 11.65 15.34
CA ASP A 295 -7.40 12.57 14.81
C ASP A 295 -6.89 13.31 13.55
N GLU A 296 -7.79 13.98 12.83
CA GLU A 296 -7.42 14.69 11.60
C GLU A 296 -6.37 15.79 11.84
N LYS A 297 -6.50 16.52 12.96
CA LYS A 297 -5.61 17.62 13.30
C LYS A 297 -4.18 17.12 13.51
N GLN A 298 -3.99 16.03 14.26
CA GLN A 298 -2.68 15.38 14.45
C GLN A 298 -2.11 14.91 13.12
N LEU A 299 -2.91 14.26 12.27
CA LEU A 299 -2.43 13.76 10.97
C LEU A 299 -1.93 14.88 10.07
N ARG A 300 -2.68 15.99 9.96
CA ARG A 300 -2.25 17.16 9.17
C ARG A 300 -0.99 17.81 9.76
N ALA A 301 -0.90 17.89 11.08
CA ALA A 301 0.28 18.41 11.77
C ALA A 301 1.50 17.52 11.54
N ASP A 302 1.37 16.20 11.65
CA ASP A 302 2.44 15.23 11.39
C ASP A 302 2.96 15.32 9.96
N LEU A 303 2.06 15.45 8.96
CA LEU A 303 2.47 15.58 7.56
C LEU A 303 3.16 16.91 7.30
N THR A 304 2.69 17.99 7.93
CA THR A 304 3.32 19.30 7.83
C THR A 304 4.70 19.31 8.48
N ALA A 305 4.85 18.67 9.64
CA ALA A 305 6.14 18.49 10.31
C ALA A 305 7.11 17.66 9.46
N TRP A 306 6.60 16.60 8.82
CA TRP A 306 7.39 15.83 7.86
C TRP A 306 7.92 16.72 6.74
N LEU A 307 7.07 17.49 6.06
CA LEU A 307 7.47 18.35 4.93
C LEU A 307 8.50 19.39 5.37
N LYS A 308 8.24 20.12 6.46
CA LYS A 308 9.18 21.11 7.02
C LYS A 308 10.55 20.52 7.37
N SER A 309 10.58 19.33 7.97
CA SER A 309 11.85 18.66 8.28
C SER A 309 12.67 18.28 7.03
N GLY A 310 12.02 18.20 5.85
CA GLY A 310 12.66 17.90 4.57
C GLY A 310 13.62 18.99 4.08
N GLU A 311 13.48 20.23 4.55
CA GLU A 311 14.39 21.34 4.24
C GLU A 311 15.79 21.11 4.83
N GLN A 312 15.86 20.43 5.98
CA GLN A 312 17.10 20.26 6.75
C GLN A 312 17.63 18.82 6.67
N VAL A 313 16.73 17.84 6.64
CA VAL A 313 17.04 16.42 6.81
C VAL A 313 16.66 15.64 5.56
N SER A 314 17.62 14.85 5.03
CA SER A 314 17.35 14.01 3.86
C SER A 314 16.26 12.97 4.14
N VAL A 315 15.53 12.55 3.10
CA VAL A 315 14.42 11.59 3.21
C VAL A 315 14.86 10.31 3.92
N GLU A 316 16.05 9.77 3.59
CA GLU A 316 16.57 8.55 4.19
C GLU A 316 16.76 8.69 5.69
N ARG A 317 17.29 9.84 6.13
CA ARG A 317 17.51 10.11 7.54
C ARG A 317 16.18 10.28 8.27
N ARG A 318 15.20 10.97 7.68
CA ARG A 318 13.83 11.08 8.23
C ARG A 318 13.16 9.71 8.39
N LEU A 319 13.40 8.79 7.46
CA LEU A 319 12.92 7.40 7.56
C LEU A 319 13.57 6.58 8.69
N LEU A 320 14.71 7.04 9.23
CA LEU A 320 15.46 6.37 10.30
C LEU A 320 15.33 7.06 11.67
N THR A 321 14.78 8.27 11.77
CA THR A 321 14.88 9.16 12.95
C THR A 321 13.56 9.63 13.53
N ARG A 322 12.49 8.87 13.31
CA ARG A 322 11.18 9.23 13.86
C ARG A 322 11.11 9.25 15.37
#